data_AF-A0A2V7K9I4-F1
#
_entry.id   AF-A0A2V7K9I4-F1
#
_cell.length_a   1.000
_cell.length_b   1.000
_cell.length_c   1.000
_cell.angle_alpha   90.00
_cell.angle_beta   90.00
_cell.angle_gamma   90.00
#
_symmetry.space_group_name_H-M   'P 1'
#
loop_
_entity.id
_entity.type
_entity.pdbx_description
1 polymer ?
#
loop_
_entity_poly.entity_id
_entity_poly.type
_entity_poly.pdbx_seq_one_letter_code
_entity_poly.pdbx_strand_id
1 'polypeptide(L)'
;FQEFGFQRLANGRCRAKVVLTWSDGRRFEGSSDGVSSQTGELRCCAVAAVNALEQAVQPRLTFELLGVKAVRAFDATVVIVSLSARAQEATRLVGSCLTEVDPPRGAALAVLNATNRLLGNYLATR
;
A
#
# COMPACT_ATOMS: atom_id res chain seq x y z
N PHE A 1 -9.24 3.40 -5.13
CA PHE A 1 -8.70 2.06 -5.42
C PHE A 1 -9.49 1.50 -6.59
N GLN A 2 -8.88 1.40 -7.76
CA GLN A 2 -9.59 1.05 -9.00
C GLN A 2 -9.29 -0.39 -9.43
N GLU A 3 -8.03 -0.79 -9.44
CA GLU A 3 -7.59 -2.11 -9.93
C GLU A 3 -6.50 -2.67 -9.02
N PHE A 4 -6.49 -3.99 -8.89
CA PHE A 4 -5.47 -4.76 -8.20
C PHE A 4 -5.15 -6.02 -8.98
N GLY A 5 -3.87 -6.24 -9.24
CA GLY A 5 -3.36 -7.45 -9.84
C GLY A 5 -2.22 -8.01 -8.98
N PHE A 6 -2.27 -9.31 -8.72
CA PHE A 6 -1.21 -10.03 -8.05
C PHE A 6 -0.99 -11.38 -8.73
N GLN A 7 0.28 -11.71 -8.97
CA GLN A 7 0.65 -12.95 -9.64
C GLN A 7 1.90 -13.55 -8.97
N ARG A 8 1.84 -14.85 -8.69
CA ARG A 8 3.02 -15.66 -8.39
C ARG A 8 3.64 -16.15 -9.70
N LEU A 9 4.95 -16.00 -9.83
CA LEU A 9 5.73 -16.33 -11.03
C LEU A 9 6.42 -17.69 -10.83
N ALA A 10 6.67 -18.41 -11.93
CA ALA A 10 7.26 -19.75 -11.90
C ALA A 10 8.69 -19.81 -11.31
N ASN A 11 9.38 -18.67 -11.21
CA ASN A 11 10.75 -18.55 -10.70
C ASN A 11 10.83 -18.21 -9.19
N GLY A 12 9.76 -18.49 -8.42
CA GLY A 12 9.71 -18.18 -6.98
C GLY A 12 9.59 -16.68 -6.67
N ARG A 13 9.24 -15.86 -7.67
CA ARG A 13 8.98 -14.43 -7.53
C ARG A 13 7.49 -14.16 -7.53
N CYS A 14 7.12 -12.94 -7.15
CA CYS A 14 5.75 -12.45 -7.31
C CYS A 14 5.77 -11.05 -7.91
N ARG A 15 4.68 -10.66 -8.56
CA ARG A 15 4.45 -9.32 -9.10
C ARG A 15 3.13 -8.78 -8.60
N ALA A 16 3.13 -7.51 -8.23
CA ALA A 16 1.93 -6.78 -7.85
C ALA A 16 1.76 -5.54 -8.74
N LYS A 17 0.50 -5.21 -9.02
CA LYS A 17 0.06 -3.99 -9.70
C LYS A 17 -1.11 -3.39 -8.91
N VAL A 18 -1.03 -2.10 -8.64
CA VAL A 18 -2.08 -1.33 -7.96
C VAL A 18 -2.38 -0.12 -8.81
N VAL A 19 -3.67 0.12 -9.05
CA VAL A 19 -4.15 1.29 -9.75
C VAL A 19 -5.04 2.10 -8.83
N LEU A 20 -4.66 3.36 -8.65
CA LEU A 20 -5.41 4.34 -7.90
C LEU A 20 -6.04 5.35 -8.86
N THR A 21 -7.20 5.83 -8.47
CA THR A 21 -7.88 6.96 -9.11
C THR A 21 -8.04 8.08 -8.11
N TRP A 22 -7.93 9.30 -8.60
CA TRP A 22 -8.15 10.51 -7.83
C TRP A 22 -9.54 11.08 -8.08
N SER A 23 -9.95 12.04 -7.27
CA SER A 23 -11.27 12.69 -7.41
C SER A 23 -11.44 13.44 -8.73
N ASP A 24 -10.34 13.88 -9.34
CA ASP A 24 -10.31 14.54 -10.66
C ASP A 24 -10.26 13.56 -11.84
N GLY A 25 -10.38 12.25 -11.58
CA GLY A 25 -10.35 11.21 -12.60
C GLY A 25 -8.95 10.78 -13.05
N ARG A 26 -7.87 11.42 -12.57
CA ARG A 26 -6.51 10.97 -12.87
C ARG A 26 -6.27 9.57 -12.32
N ARG A 27 -5.50 8.79 -13.08
CA ARG A 27 -5.14 7.40 -12.79
C ARG A 27 -3.65 7.30 -12.52
N PHE A 28 -3.29 6.59 -11.46
CA PHE A 28 -1.90 6.35 -11.07
C PHE A 28 -1.67 4.86 -10.88
N GLU A 29 -0.62 4.35 -11.51
CA GLU A 29 -0.32 2.91 -11.54
C GLU A 29 1.04 2.63 -10.91
N GLY A 30 1.06 1.80 -9.88
CA GLY A 30 2.28 1.33 -9.23
C GLY A 30 2.43 -0.16 -9.38
N SER A 31 3.67 -0.61 -9.60
CA SER A 31 4.03 -2.02 -9.68
C SER A 31 5.22 -2.35 -8.82
N SER A 32 5.36 -3.62 -8.44
CA SER A 32 6.52 -4.14 -7.71
C SER A 32 6.75 -5.61 -8.03
N ASP A 33 8.01 -6.05 -7.93
CA ASP A 33 8.41 -7.45 -7.99
C ASP A 33 9.03 -7.86 -6.64
N GLY A 34 8.64 -9.02 -6.13
CA GLY A 34 9.07 -9.53 -4.83
C GLY A 34 9.40 -11.02 -4.85
N VAL A 35 9.69 -11.56 -3.67
CA VAL A 35 9.82 -13.00 -3.45
C VAL A 35 8.44 -13.59 -3.17
N SER A 36 8.13 -14.78 -3.69
CA SER A 36 6.85 -15.48 -3.44
C SER A 36 6.87 -16.21 -2.09
N SER A 37 7.08 -15.46 -1.02
CA SER A 37 6.90 -15.91 0.38
C SER A 37 5.80 -15.10 1.03
N GLN A 38 5.17 -15.59 2.10
CA GLN A 38 4.05 -14.85 2.73
C GLN A 38 4.40 -13.39 3.02
N THR A 39 5.52 -13.11 3.69
CA THR A 39 5.98 -11.73 3.96
C THR A 39 6.39 -10.99 2.68
N GLY A 40 7.03 -11.69 1.73
CA GLY A 40 7.45 -11.10 0.46
C GLY A 40 6.29 -10.63 -0.41
N GLU A 41 5.21 -11.40 -0.47
CA GLU A 41 3.99 -11.10 -1.23
C GLU A 41 3.26 -9.89 -0.64
N LEU A 42 3.11 -9.85 0.69
CA LEU A 42 2.55 -8.69 1.39
C LEU A 42 3.37 -7.43 1.12
N ARG A 43 4.71 -7.53 1.20
CA ARG A 43 5.60 -6.39 0.95
C ARG A 43 5.51 -5.94 -0.50
N CYS A 44 5.51 -6.87 -1.46
CA CYS A 44 5.36 -6.60 -2.88
C CYS A 44 4.09 -5.78 -3.17
N CYS A 45 2.95 -6.20 -2.61
CA CYS A 45 1.68 -5.51 -2.80
C CYS A 45 1.64 -4.13 -2.11
N ALA A 46 2.19 -4.02 -0.91
CA ALA A 46 2.32 -2.74 -0.22
C ALA A 46 3.21 -1.75 -0.99
N VAL A 47 4.35 -2.21 -1.53
CA VAL A 47 5.23 -1.37 -2.36
C VAL A 47 4.52 -0.92 -3.63
N ALA A 48 3.79 -1.80 -4.32
CA ALA A 48 3.02 -1.41 -5.50
C ALA A 48 1.98 -0.31 -5.18
N ALA A 49 1.32 -0.39 -4.02
CA ALA A 49 0.40 0.65 -3.58
C ALA A 49 1.11 1.98 -3.24
N VAL A 50 2.27 1.92 -2.57
CA VAL A 50 3.09 3.09 -2.28
C VAL A 50 3.56 3.76 -3.60
N ASN A 51 4.07 2.98 -4.55
CA ASN A 51 4.51 3.49 -5.85
C ASN A 51 3.38 4.17 -6.63
N ALA A 52 2.15 3.63 -6.56
CA ALA A 52 0.98 4.25 -7.18
C ALA A 52 0.62 5.57 -6.49
N LEU A 53 0.71 5.59 -5.16
CA LEU A 53 0.35 6.75 -4.35
C LEU A 53 1.35 7.90 -4.49
N GLU A 54 2.65 7.60 -4.51
CA GLU A 54 3.71 8.62 -4.65
C GLU A 54 3.56 9.42 -5.94
N GLN A 55 3.19 8.78 -7.05
CA GLN A 55 2.92 9.47 -8.31
C GLN A 55 1.81 10.53 -8.20
N ALA A 56 0.86 10.36 -7.26
CA ALA A 56 -0.24 11.30 -7.06
C ALA A 56 0.18 12.53 -6.24
N VAL A 57 1.22 12.42 -5.41
CA VAL A 57 1.54 13.41 -4.37
C VAL A 57 2.92 14.05 -4.49
N GLN A 58 3.82 13.47 -5.29
CA GLN A 58 5.13 14.03 -5.53
C GLN A 58 5.06 15.41 -6.23
N PRO A 59 6.06 16.29 -5.99
CA PRO A 59 7.24 16.10 -5.13
C PRO A 59 6.99 16.48 -3.65
N ARG A 60 5.76 16.86 -3.28
CA ARG A 60 5.48 17.49 -1.98
C ARG A 60 5.46 16.52 -0.80
N LEU A 61 5.22 15.26 -1.08
CA LEU A 61 5.12 14.20 -0.08
C LEU A 61 5.74 12.92 -0.64
N THR A 62 6.58 12.27 0.15
CA THR A 62 7.15 10.94 -0.16
C THR A 62 6.78 9.94 0.92
N PHE A 63 6.78 8.66 0.56
CA PHE A 63 6.41 7.57 1.43
C PHE A 63 7.47 6.48 1.44
N GLU A 64 7.79 5.97 2.61
CA GLU A 64 8.70 4.85 2.79
C GLU A 64 7.98 3.69 3.47
N LEU A 65 8.00 2.51 2.85
CA LEU A 65 7.47 1.29 3.46
C LEU A 65 8.46 0.71 4.48
N LEU A 66 8.15 0.93 5.76
CA LEU A 66 8.97 0.46 6.86
C LEU A 66 8.72 -1.02 7.17
N GLY A 67 7.46 -1.46 7.10
CA GLY A 67 7.13 -2.85 7.37
C GLY A 67 5.70 -3.22 7.04
N VAL A 68 5.49 -4.51 6.84
CA VAL A 68 4.17 -5.14 6.70
C VAL A 68 4.16 -6.45 7.46
N LYS A 69 3.06 -6.73 8.17
CA LYS A 69 2.91 -7.97 8.93
C LYS A 69 1.45 -8.41 8.93
N ALA A 70 1.22 -9.70 8.70
CA ALA A 70 -0.06 -10.33 9.01
C ALA A 70 -0.02 -10.81 10.47
N VAL A 71 -1.03 -10.41 11.24
CA VAL A 71 -1.18 -10.77 12.65
C VAL A 71 -2.54 -11.43 12.83
N ARG A 72 -2.57 -12.60 13.48
CA ARG A 72 -3.83 -13.19 13.93
C ARG A 72 -4.32 -12.40 15.15
N ALA A 73 -5.51 -11.83 15.07
CA ALA A 73 -6.17 -11.13 16.15
C ALA A 73 -7.58 -11.69 16.30
N PHE A 74 -7.87 -12.28 17.47
CA PHE A 74 -9.08 -13.08 17.68
C PHE A 74 -9.23 -14.19 16.62
N ASP A 75 -10.37 -14.26 15.95
CA ASP A 75 -10.71 -15.20 14.90
C ASP A 75 -10.36 -14.73 13.48
N ALA A 76 -9.73 -13.55 13.34
CA ALA A 76 -9.39 -12.97 12.06
C ALA A 76 -7.90 -12.67 11.88
N THR A 77 -7.47 -12.58 10.62
CA THR A 77 -6.12 -12.12 10.28
C THR A 77 -6.19 -10.65 9.87
N VAL A 78 -5.33 -9.83 10.47
CA VAL A 78 -5.19 -8.41 10.17
C VAL A 78 -3.82 -8.16 9.55
N VAL A 79 -3.80 -7.56 8.36
CA VAL A 79 -2.56 -7.05 7.76
C VAL A 79 -2.33 -5.64 8.27
N ILE A 80 -1.16 -5.40 8.85
CA ILE A 80 -0.72 -4.12 9.38
C ILE A 80 0.45 -3.63 8.55
N VAL A 81 0.41 -2.36 8.14
CA VAL A 81 1.47 -1.67 7.41
C VAL A 81 1.94 -0.48 8.24
N SER A 82 3.26 -0.31 8.31
CA SER A 82 3.91 0.90 8.85
C SER A 82 4.61 1.65 7.72
N LEU A 83 4.36 2.95 7.62
CA LEU A 83 4.98 3.85 6.67
C LEU A 83 5.70 5.01 7.40
N SER A 84 6.69 5.58 6.75
CA SER A 84 7.13 6.96 7.00
C SER A 84 6.55 7.84 5.90
N ALA A 85 5.99 8.98 6.25
CA ALA A 85 5.58 10.01 5.31
C ALA A 85 6.44 11.24 5.55
N ARG A 86 7.05 11.79 4.50
CA ARG A 86 7.93 12.95 4.61
C ARG A 86 7.45 14.09 3.70
N ALA A 87 7.09 15.20 4.34
CA ALA A 87 6.96 16.50 3.68
C ALA A 87 8.11 17.38 4.17
N GLN A 88 7.85 18.32 5.10
CA GLN A 88 8.90 19.05 5.82
C GLN A 88 9.50 18.18 6.94
N GLU A 89 8.66 17.51 7.71
CA GLU A 89 9.06 16.58 8.77
C GLU A 89 8.59 15.16 8.46
N ALA A 90 9.29 14.17 9.01
CA ALA A 90 8.93 12.77 8.87
C ALA A 90 7.90 12.38 9.94
N THR A 91 6.77 11.82 9.51
CA THR A 91 5.72 11.31 10.40
C THR A 91 5.51 9.82 10.18
N ARG A 92 5.32 9.07 11.26
CA ARG A 92 5.00 7.64 11.19
C ARG A 92 3.51 7.45 10.98
N LEU A 93 3.17 6.62 10.00
CA LEU A 93 1.79 6.22 9.72
C LEU A 93 1.64 4.72 9.92
N VAL A 94 0.48 4.32 10.41
CA VAL A 94 0.10 2.91 10.54
C VAL A 94 -1.28 2.75 9.92
N GLY A 95 -1.45 1.73 9.10
CA GLY A 95 -2.74 1.34 8.55
C GLY A 95 -2.92 -0.17 8.67
N SER A 96 -4.18 -0.60 8.66
CA SER A 96 -4.52 -2.00 8.77
C SER A 96 -5.68 -2.36 7.87
N CYS A 97 -5.80 -3.65 7.56
CA CYS A 97 -6.90 -4.23 6.81
C CYS A 97 -7.21 -5.61 7.37
N LEU A 98 -8.49 -5.89 7.63
CA LEU A 98 -8.96 -7.24 7.93
C LEU A 98 -8.89 -8.07 6.65
N THR A 99 -8.26 -9.24 6.70
CA THR A 99 -8.09 -10.10 5.53
C THR A 99 -8.47 -11.53 5.86
N GLU A 100 -9.57 -12.00 5.30
CA GLU A 100 -9.96 -13.41 5.42
C GLU A 100 -9.58 -14.22 4.17
N VAL A 101 -9.65 -13.61 2.98
CA VAL A 101 -9.51 -14.34 1.71
C VAL A 101 -8.31 -13.89 0.88
N ASP A 102 -7.91 -12.62 0.93
CA ASP A 102 -6.85 -12.06 0.08
C ASP A 102 -5.86 -11.16 0.86
N PRO A 103 -4.92 -11.77 1.62
CA PRO A 103 -3.89 -11.01 2.34
C PRO A 103 -3.03 -10.10 1.45
N PRO A 104 -2.58 -10.52 0.25
CA PRO A 104 -1.88 -9.62 -0.69
C PRO A 104 -2.64 -8.33 -1.00
N ARG A 105 -3.92 -8.41 -1.35
CA ARG A 105 -4.76 -7.21 -1.56
C ARG A 105 -4.92 -6.40 -0.28
N GLY A 106 -5.07 -7.06 0.85
CA GLY A 106 -5.15 -6.41 2.15
C GLY A 106 -3.93 -5.56 2.51
N ALA A 107 -2.72 -5.96 2.08
CA ALA A 107 -1.52 -5.14 2.24
C ALA A 107 -1.60 -3.81 1.46
N ALA A 108 -2.10 -3.85 0.22
CA ALA A 108 -2.32 -2.64 -0.57
C ALA A 108 -3.39 -1.74 0.06
N LEU A 109 -4.47 -2.31 0.57
CA LEU A 109 -5.53 -1.56 1.27
C LEU A 109 -5.03 -0.96 2.60
N ALA A 110 -4.20 -1.68 3.35
CA ALA A 110 -3.61 -1.19 4.59
C ALA A 110 -2.70 0.03 4.34
N VAL A 111 -1.98 0.08 3.22
CA VAL A 111 -1.24 1.28 2.79
C VAL A 111 -2.21 2.47 2.64
N LEU A 112 -3.30 2.29 1.90
CA LEU A 112 -4.28 3.36 1.68
C LEU A 112 -4.94 3.81 2.98
N ASN A 113 -5.28 2.88 3.87
CA ASN A 113 -5.84 3.20 5.18
C ASN A 113 -4.86 4.01 6.03
N ALA A 114 -3.55 3.76 5.92
CA ALA A 114 -2.52 4.54 6.61
C ALA A 114 -2.46 6.00 6.09
N THR A 115 -2.66 6.20 4.79
CA THR A 115 -2.38 7.48 4.12
C THR A 115 -3.61 8.36 3.94
N ASN A 116 -4.81 7.79 3.81
CA ASN A 116 -6.03 8.54 3.47
C ASN A 116 -6.33 9.70 4.42
N ARG A 117 -6.06 9.56 5.74
CA ARG A 117 -6.27 10.65 6.69
C ARG A 117 -5.33 11.83 6.44
N LEU A 118 -4.06 11.55 6.15
CA LEU A 118 -3.08 12.57 5.82
C LEU A 118 -3.39 13.22 4.47
N LEU A 119 -3.84 12.43 3.50
CA LEU A 119 -4.20 12.91 2.17
C LEU A 119 -5.52 13.69 2.13
N GLY A 120 -6.48 13.35 2.98
CA GLY A 120 -7.70 14.15 3.14
C GLY A 120 -7.38 15.59 3.54
N ASN A 121 -6.46 15.77 4.50
CA ASN A 121 -5.96 17.09 4.87
C ASN A 121 -5.16 17.75 3.72
N TYR A 122 -4.34 16.98 3.00
CA TYR A 122 -3.60 17.48 1.84
C TYR A 122 -4.52 17.98 0.71
N LEU A 123 -5.66 17.33 0.52
CA LEU A 123 -6.68 17.71 -0.46
C LEU A 123 -7.47 18.96 -0.07
N ALA A 124 -7.76 19.13 1.22
CA ALA A 124 -8.53 20.27 1.72
C ALA A 124 -7.76 21.60 1.67
N THR A 125 -6.42 21.55 1.72
CA THR A 125 -5.55 22.74 1.66
C THR A 125 -5.13 23.10 0.22
N ARG A 126 -5.83 22.59 -0.78
CA ARG A 126 -5.53 22.74 -2.21
C ARG A 126 -6.66 23.47 -2.93
#